data_AF-A0AAT9R9V3-F1
#
_entry.id   AF-A0AAT9R9V3-F1
#
_cell.length_a   1.000
_cell.length_b   1.000
_cell.length_c   1.000
_cell.angle_alpha   90.00
_cell.angle_beta   90.00
_cell.angle_gamma   90.00
#
_symmetry.space_group_name_H-M   'P 1'
#
loop_
_entity.id
_entity.type
_entity.pdbx_description
1 polymer ?
#
loop_
_entity_poly.entity_id
_entity_poly.type
_entity_poly.pdbx_seq_one_letter_code
_entity_poly.pdbx_strand_id
1 'polypeptide(L)'
;MTRPPTAAQRRIIDAAEPVTGRLTGTEAQLAALVKRGLAFRHPRPPHDHFLTAAGHRLRETAEGADAAPVPAAPASVPAETGVFAARVGGEEAADAGPARVREVHSAWQGLLELRRMTNPGGAMDRPCGWERTHLVQAAALALEAAGHRPAGADTDTDAAGAGGGYRVRATPQPEAVAVRQPDAEALRACAATLEKAGWQVGEHTDPRTRQRYLLASPRRA
;
A
#
# COMPACT_ATOMS: atom_id res chain seq x y z
N MET A 1 8.91 12.45 32.40
CA MET A 1 7.75 12.50 31.48
C MET A 1 7.97 13.62 30.48
N THR A 2 8.11 13.31 29.19
CA THR A 2 8.39 14.30 28.15
C THR A 2 7.11 15.05 27.82
N ARG A 3 7.09 16.38 28.01
CA ARG A 3 5.94 17.26 27.69
C ARG A 3 5.42 16.96 26.28
N PRO A 4 4.09 16.91 26.03
CA PRO A 4 3.57 16.64 24.68
C PRO A 4 4.09 17.63 23.64
N PRO A 5 4.16 17.24 22.35
CA PRO A 5 4.59 18.11 21.26
C PRO A 5 3.68 19.34 21.15
N THR A 6 4.22 20.45 20.69
CA THR A 6 3.39 21.62 20.36
C THR A 6 2.56 21.36 19.09
N ALA A 7 1.47 22.08 18.89
CA ALA A 7 0.65 21.96 17.68
C ALA A 7 1.46 22.22 16.39
N ALA A 8 2.41 23.16 16.42
CA ALA A 8 3.29 23.43 15.28
C ALA A 8 4.24 22.24 15.00
N GLN A 9 4.82 21.64 16.05
CA GLN A 9 5.64 20.43 15.91
C GLN A 9 4.82 19.26 15.38
N ARG A 10 3.57 19.15 15.83
CA ARG A 10 2.66 18.10 15.41
C ARG A 10 2.38 18.16 13.91
N ARG A 11 2.06 19.35 13.38
CA ARG A 11 1.89 19.57 11.93
C ARG A 11 3.11 19.17 11.10
N ILE A 12 4.32 19.43 11.59
CA ILE A 12 5.56 19.05 10.88
C ILE A 12 5.72 17.52 10.85
N ILE A 13 5.39 16.84 11.95
CA ILE A 13 5.44 15.37 12.03
C ILE A 13 4.39 14.74 11.10
N ASP A 14 3.17 15.29 11.08
CA ASP A 14 2.08 14.77 10.26
C ASP A 14 2.33 15.02 8.77
N ALA A 15 3.00 16.14 8.42
CA ALA A 15 3.42 16.49 7.06
C ALA A 15 4.70 15.78 6.59
N ALA A 16 5.32 14.92 7.41
CA ALA A 16 6.53 14.21 7.03
C ALA A 16 6.30 13.33 5.79
N GLU A 17 7.31 13.20 4.93
CA GLU A 17 7.22 12.35 3.74
C GLU A 17 6.85 10.92 4.17
N PRO A 18 5.79 10.30 3.61
CA PRO A 18 5.22 9.07 4.14
C PRO A 18 6.19 7.90 4.25
N VAL A 19 7.04 7.67 3.23
CA VAL A 19 7.90 6.48 3.13
C VAL A 19 9.14 6.61 4.00
N THR A 20 9.90 7.68 3.80
CA THR A 20 11.20 7.94 4.41
C THR A 20 11.10 8.66 5.76
N GLY A 21 9.97 9.32 6.03
CA GLY A 21 9.82 10.18 7.20
C GLY A 21 10.59 11.50 7.09
N ARG A 22 10.99 11.92 5.88
CA ARG A 22 11.72 13.18 5.68
C ARG A 22 10.86 14.38 6.12
N LEU A 23 11.49 15.28 6.87
CA LEU A 23 10.85 16.47 7.41
C LEU A 23 11.23 17.72 6.61
N THR A 24 10.27 18.63 6.50
CA THR A 24 10.46 19.97 5.94
C THR A 24 10.00 21.00 6.95
N GLY A 25 10.75 22.10 7.11
CA GLY A 25 10.44 23.15 8.07
C GLY A 25 11.62 24.10 8.28
N THR A 26 11.45 25.07 9.18
CA THR A 26 12.57 25.97 9.53
C THR A 26 13.60 25.22 10.39
N GLU A 27 14.86 25.62 10.32
CA GLU A 27 15.95 24.98 11.07
C GLU A 27 15.66 24.92 12.58
N ALA A 28 15.09 25.98 13.16
CA ALA A 28 14.70 26.03 14.56
C ALA A 28 13.62 25.00 14.92
N GLN A 29 12.64 24.79 14.04
CA GLN A 29 11.60 23.78 14.25
C GLN A 29 12.17 22.37 14.21
N LEU A 30 13.04 22.09 13.23
CA LEU A 30 13.68 20.78 13.06
C LEU A 30 14.64 20.48 14.21
N ALA A 31 15.46 21.45 14.63
CA ALA A 31 16.35 21.31 15.79
C ALA A 31 15.57 21.04 17.09
N ALA A 32 14.39 21.65 17.26
CA ALA A 32 13.54 21.38 18.40
C ALA A 32 12.98 19.94 18.42
N LEU A 33 12.69 19.35 17.26
CA LEU A 33 12.28 17.95 17.13
C LEU A 33 13.45 16.99 17.42
N VAL A 34 14.65 17.32 16.95
CA VAL A 34 15.88 16.57 17.24
C VAL A 34 16.20 16.56 18.73
N LYS A 35 16.13 17.73 19.39
CA LYS A 35 16.34 17.85 20.84
C LYS A 35 15.38 16.98 21.66
N ARG A 36 14.20 16.67 21.11
CA ARG A 36 13.19 15.81 21.72
C ARG A 36 13.31 14.33 21.34
N GLY A 37 14.28 13.97 20.51
CA GLY A 37 14.48 12.60 20.01
C GLY A 37 13.42 12.13 19.03
N LEU A 38 12.59 13.03 18.48
CA LEU A 38 11.53 12.71 17.53
C LEU A 38 12.01 12.75 16.07
N ALA A 39 13.13 13.43 15.84
CA ALA A 39 13.80 13.50 14.56
C ALA A 39 15.31 13.30 14.74
N PHE A 40 16.00 12.96 13.66
CA PHE A 40 17.45 13.01 13.58
C PHE A 40 17.89 13.76 12.32
N ARG A 41 19.10 14.32 12.36
CA ARG A 41 19.74 14.99 11.21
C ARG A 41 20.67 14.00 10.53
N HIS A 42 20.55 13.85 9.22
CA HIS A 42 21.39 12.93 8.47
C HIS A 42 22.86 13.43 8.43
N PRO A 43 23.85 12.54 8.63
CA PRO A 43 25.25 12.94 8.73
C PRO A 43 25.83 13.44 7.41
N ARG A 44 25.29 13.00 6.26
CA ARG A 44 25.75 13.47 4.94
C ARG A 44 24.98 14.70 4.46
N PRO A 45 25.63 15.65 3.77
CA PRO A 45 24.97 16.71 3.01
C PRO A 45 23.87 16.14 2.09
N PRO A 46 22.72 16.82 1.94
CA PRO A 46 22.39 18.17 2.43
C PRO A 46 21.97 18.26 3.90
N HIS A 47 22.18 17.19 4.69
CA HIS A 47 21.81 17.11 6.11
C HIS A 47 20.31 17.25 6.37
N ASP A 48 19.53 16.56 5.56
CA ASP A 48 18.09 16.45 5.75
C ASP A 48 17.74 15.86 7.12
N HIS A 49 16.53 16.19 7.59
CA HIS A 49 15.99 15.71 8.85
C HIS A 49 14.94 14.63 8.58
N PHE A 50 14.94 13.59 9.40
CA PHE A 50 14.04 12.45 9.26
C PHE A 50 13.43 12.10 10.62
N LEU A 51 12.22 11.57 10.62
CA LEU A 51 11.59 11.03 11.81
C LEU A 51 12.42 9.86 12.40
N THR A 52 12.46 9.79 13.72
CA THR A 52 12.92 8.58 14.43
C THR A 52 11.75 7.60 14.58
N ALA A 53 12.03 6.37 15.05
CA ALA A 53 10.98 5.42 15.41
C ALA A 53 9.95 6.01 16.42
N ALA A 54 10.39 6.88 17.34
CA ALA A 54 9.49 7.56 18.26
C ALA A 54 8.63 8.62 17.56
N GLY A 55 9.19 9.34 16.58
CA GLY A 55 8.45 10.28 15.74
C GLY A 55 7.37 9.60 14.89
N HIS A 56 7.69 8.44 14.30
CA HIS A 56 6.72 7.63 13.55
C HIS A 56 5.57 7.14 14.43
N ARG A 57 5.86 6.57 15.61
CA ARG A 57 4.79 6.14 16.54
C ARG A 57 3.87 7.28 16.94
N LEU A 58 4.44 8.47 17.18
CA LEU A 58 3.66 9.65 17.52
C LEU A 58 2.74 10.07 16.38
N ARG A 59 3.22 10.01 15.13
CA ARG A 59 2.41 10.26 13.92
C ARG A 59 1.22 9.31 13.86
N GLU A 60 1.49 8.02 13.97
CA GLU A 60 0.50 6.92 13.92
C GLU A 60 -0.57 7.04 15.02
N THR A 61 -0.20 7.47 16.23
CA THR A 61 -1.13 7.54 17.37
C THR A 61 -2.22 8.60 17.19
N ALA A 62 -2.02 9.66 16.40
CA ALA A 62 -3.11 10.62 16.15
C ALA A 62 -3.99 10.24 14.97
N GLU A 63 -3.47 9.50 13.99
CA GLU A 63 -4.29 8.94 12.91
C GLU A 63 -5.34 7.97 13.49
N GLY A 64 -4.98 7.22 14.55
CA GLY A 64 -5.93 6.35 15.27
C GLY A 64 -6.88 7.04 16.27
N ALA A 65 -6.70 8.34 16.59
CA ALA A 65 -7.49 9.03 17.62
C ALA A 65 -8.76 9.70 17.07
N ASP A 66 -8.90 9.85 15.75
CA ASP A 66 -10.11 10.37 15.08
C ASP A 66 -11.17 9.26 14.82
N ALA A 67 -10.88 8.00 15.13
CA ALA A 67 -11.85 6.91 15.12
C ALA A 67 -12.59 6.84 16.47
N ALA A 68 -13.75 7.48 16.56
CA ALA A 68 -14.65 7.33 17.71
C ALA A 68 -15.00 5.84 17.93
N PRO A 69 -15.03 5.34 19.18
CA PRO A 69 -15.36 3.94 19.45
C PRO A 69 -16.85 3.71 19.21
N VAL A 70 -17.20 3.03 18.12
CA VAL A 70 -18.53 2.46 17.92
C VAL A 70 -18.60 1.15 18.73
N PRO A 71 -19.66 0.91 19.53
CA PRO A 71 -19.75 -0.29 20.37
C PRO A 71 -19.82 -1.56 19.51
N ALA A 72 -19.03 -2.55 19.92
CA ALA A 72 -18.79 -3.81 19.23
C ALA A 72 -20.07 -4.66 19.04
N ALA A 73 -20.37 -5.01 17.79
CA ALA A 73 -21.14 -6.18 17.41
C ALA A 73 -20.17 -7.39 17.25
N PRO A 74 -20.63 -8.64 17.42
CA PRO A 74 -19.75 -9.78 17.68
C PRO A 74 -18.81 -10.08 16.50
N ALA A 75 -17.54 -10.18 16.84
CA ALA A 75 -16.41 -10.37 15.94
C ALA A 75 -16.53 -11.65 15.11
N SER A 76 -16.58 -11.48 13.78
CA SER A 76 -16.11 -12.47 12.82
C SER A 76 -14.58 -12.61 12.97
N VAL A 77 -14.16 -13.87 13.14
CA VAL A 77 -12.82 -14.49 13.07
C VAL A 77 -11.60 -13.56 13.26
N PRO A 78 -10.76 -13.78 14.28
CA PRO A 78 -9.59 -12.94 14.55
C PRO A 78 -8.67 -12.90 13.33
N ALA A 79 -8.28 -11.69 12.92
CA ALA A 79 -7.24 -11.46 11.94
C ALA A 79 -6.00 -12.30 12.32
N GLU A 80 -5.68 -13.27 11.47
CA GLU A 80 -4.54 -14.15 11.67
C GLU A 80 -3.25 -13.32 11.67
N THR A 81 -2.74 -13.03 12.87
CA THR A 81 -1.36 -12.58 13.19
C THR A 81 -0.92 -11.23 12.59
N GLY A 82 -0.07 -10.50 13.30
CA GLY A 82 0.48 -9.20 12.89
C GLY A 82 1.47 -9.26 11.71
N VAL A 83 1.15 -10.00 10.65
CA VAL A 83 1.92 -10.17 9.43
C VAL A 83 1.29 -9.30 8.35
N PHE A 84 2.13 -8.64 7.54
CA PHE A 84 1.67 -7.79 6.44
C PHE A 84 0.80 -8.58 5.45
N ALA A 85 -0.36 -8.04 5.09
CA ALA A 85 -1.21 -8.54 4.02
C ALA A 85 -1.44 -7.45 2.96
N ALA A 86 -1.28 -7.79 1.69
CA ALA A 86 -1.62 -6.89 0.57
C ALA A 86 -3.15 -6.77 0.46
N ARG A 87 -3.67 -5.56 0.27
CA ARG A 87 -5.12 -5.34 0.16
C ARG A 87 -5.59 -5.71 -1.25
N VAL A 88 -6.49 -6.70 -1.34
CA VAL A 88 -7.00 -7.25 -2.60
C VAL A 88 -8.33 -6.60 -3.02
N GLY A 89 -8.88 -5.71 -2.20
CA GLY A 89 -10.16 -5.05 -2.38
C GLY A 89 -11.30 -5.88 -1.81
N GLY A 90 -12.23 -5.22 -1.12
CA GLY A 90 -13.33 -5.80 -0.36
C GLY A 90 -13.06 -5.89 1.15
N GLU A 91 -11.89 -5.48 1.61
CA GLU A 91 -11.63 -5.29 3.03
C GLU A 91 -12.42 -4.09 3.58
N GLU A 92 -12.71 -4.13 4.88
CA GLU A 92 -13.22 -2.98 5.63
C GLU A 92 -12.29 -1.77 5.38
N ALA A 93 -12.85 -0.56 5.31
CA ALA A 93 -12.09 0.64 5.01
C ALA A 93 -11.03 0.93 6.10
N ALA A 94 -9.88 0.29 5.97
CA ALA A 94 -8.74 0.47 6.85
C ALA A 94 -7.95 1.70 6.41
N ASP A 95 -7.43 2.43 7.39
CA ASP A 95 -6.70 3.67 7.16
C ASP A 95 -5.60 3.48 6.11
N ALA A 96 -5.62 4.32 5.08
CA ALA A 96 -4.65 4.37 4.00
C ALA A 96 -3.50 5.33 4.32
N GLY A 97 -3.34 5.66 5.60
CA GLY A 97 -2.37 6.60 6.10
C GLY A 97 -0.90 6.23 5.85
N PRO A 98 0.02 7.15 6.17
CA PRO A 98 1.47 7.02 6.00
C PRO A 98 2.08 5.73 6.56
N ALA A 99 1.52 5.16 7.63
CA ALA A 99 1.96 3.88 8.16
C ALA A 99 1.80 2.75 7.13
N ARG A 100 0.61 2.68 6.52
CA ARG A 100 0.32 1.70 5.48
C ARG A 100 1.24 1.89 4.26
N VAL A 101 1.47 3.14 3.86
CA VAL A 101 2.37 3.45 2.75
C VAL A 101 3.79 2.90 3.00
N ARG A 102 4.31 3.01 4.24
CA ARG A 102 5.63 2.43 4.61
C ARG A 102 5.63 0.91 4.59
N GLU A 103 4.60 0.30 5.14
CA GLU A 103 4.46 -1.15 5.17
C GLU A 103 4.42 -1.74 3.76
N VAL A 104 3.58 -1.17 2.88
CA VAL A 104 3.47 -1.57 1.47
C VAL A 104 4.79 -1.37 0.74
N HIS A 105 5.46 -0.23 0.95
CA HIS A 105 6.76 0.02 0.37
C HIS A 105 7.78 -1.04 0.81
N SER A 106 7.84 -1.34 2.11
CA SER A 106 8.76 -2.33 2.68
C SER A 106 8.50 -3.74 2.14
N ALA A 107 7.23 -4.14 2.05
CA ALA A 107 6.83 -5.42 1.47
C ALA A 107 7.19 -5.51 -0.03
N TRP A 108 6.98 -4.43 -0.79
CA TRP A 108 7.38 -4.36 -2.20
C TRP A 108 8.89 -4.45 -2.38
N GLN A 109 9.69 -3.74 -1.58
CA GLN A 109 11.16 -3.87 -1.62
C GLN A 109 11.61 -5.30 -1.27
N GLY A 110 10.99 -5.93 -0.27
CA GLY A 110 11.25 -7.33 0.07
C GLY A 110 10.94 -8.29 -1.08
N LEU A 111 9.84 -8.05 -1.80
CA LEU A 111 9.47 -8.84 -2.97
C LEU A 111 10.47 -8.66 -4.13
N LEU A 112 10.90 -7.42 -4.39
CA LEU A 112 11.92 -7.12 -5.39
C LEU A 112 13.26 -7.79 -5.06
N GLU A 113 13.64 -7.81 -3.79
CA GLU A 113 14.84 -8.52 -3.33
C GLU A 113 14.69 -10.04 -3.50
N LEU A 114 13.53 -10.60 -3.19
CA LEU A 114 13.24 -12.01 -3.45
C LEU A 114 13.37 -12.35 -4.94
N ARG A 115 12.88 -11.48 -5.84
CA ARG A 115 13.09 -11.63 -7.30
C ARG A 115 14.58 -11.63 -7.63
N ARG A 116 15.34 -10.66 -7.13
CA ARG A 116 16.80 -10.55 -7.36
C ARG A 116 17.55 -11.81 -6.91
N MET A 117 17.12 -12.44 -5.81
CA MET A 117 17.78 -13.63 -5.27
C MET A 117 17.40 -14.93 -5.97
N THR A 118 16.16 -15.03 -6.47
CA THR A 118 15.58 -16.31 -6.93
C THR A 118 15.44 -16.42 -8.44
N ASN A 119 15.35 -15.31 -9.16
CA ASN A 119 15.26 -15.33 -10.61
C ASN A 119 16.65 -15.53 -11.24
N PRO A 120 16.72 -16.25 -12.38
CA PRO A 120 17.96 -16.36 -13.15
C PRO A 120 18.58 -14.99 -13.46
N GLY A 121 19.88 -14.86 -13.23
CA GLY A 121 20.62 -13.61 -13.46
C GLY A 121 20.19 -12.43 -12.57
N GLY A 122 19.37 -12.67 -11.54
CA GLY A 122 18.85 -11.65 -10.65
C GLY A 122 17.84 -10.70 -11.30
N ALA A 123 17.13 -11.16 -12.33
CA ALA A 123 16.11 -10.39 -13.02
C ALA A 123 14.99 -9.93 -12.06
N MET A 124 14.72 -8.62 -11.99
CA MET A 124 13.70 -8.04 -11.10
C MET A 124 12.43 -7.62 -11.85
N ASP A 125 12.46 -7.61 -13.18
CA ASP A 125 11.38 -7.22 -14.07
C ASP A 125 10.31 -8.32 -14.24
N ARG A 126 10.47 -9.47 -13.59
CA ARG A 126 9.59 -10.64 -13.75
C ARG A 126 9.19 -11.25 -12.40
N PRO A 127 7.93 -11.71 -12.25
CA PRO A 127 7.50 -12.38 -11.04
C PRO A 127 8.28 -13.68 -10.78
N CYS A 128 8.74 -13.85 -9.54
CA CYS A 128 9.49 -15.03 -9.08
C CYS A 128 8.57 -16.21 -8.72
N GLY A 129 9.17 -17.33 -8.29
CA GLY A 129 8.44 -18.56 -7.94
C GLY A 129 7.38 -18.37 -6.84
N TRP A 130 7.67 -17.55 -5.82
CA TRP A 130 6.71 -17.26 -4.76
C TRP A 130 5.49 -16.49 -5.27
N GLU A 131 5.68 -15.53 -6.17
CA GLU A 131 4.57 -14.75 -6.75
C GLU A 131 3.65 -15.61 -7.59
N ARG A 132 4.22 -16.61 -8.28
CA ARG A 132 3.45 -17.57 -9.11
C ARG A 132 2.52 -18.45 -8.28
N THR A 133 2.85 -18.70 -7.00
CA THR A 133 1.99 -19.45 -6.08
C THR A 133 1.05 -18.54 -5.26
N HIS A 134 1.26 -17.22 -5.29
CA HIS A 134 0.48 -16.22 -4.53
C HIS A 134 -0.01 -15.08 -5.44
N LEU A 135 -0.62 -15.44 -6.58
CA LEU A 135 -0.89 -14.50 -7.67
C LEU A 135 -1.75 -13.30 -7.25
N VAL A 136 -2.80 -13.55 -6.46
CA VAL A 136 -3.74 -12.51 -6.03
C VAL A 136 -3.02 -11.49 -5.16
N GLN A 137 -2.26 -11.96 -4.17
CA GLN A 137 -1.50 -11.12 -3.25
C GLN A 137 -0.38 -10.37 -3.97
N ALA A 138 0.33 -11.04 -4.90
CA ALA A 138 1.41 -10.43 -5.67
C ALA A 138 0.91 -9.31 -6.59
N ALA A 139 -0.19 -9.53 -7.32
CA ALA A 139 -0.80 -8.52 -8.17
C ALA A 139 -1.35 -7.35 -7.34
N ALA A 140 -2.04 -7.63 -6.23
CA ALA A 140 -2.54 -6.61 -5.32
C ALA A 140 -1.42 -5.76 -4.73
N LEU A 141 -0.31 -6.39 -4.29
CA LEU A 141 0.85 -5.67 -3.75
C LEU A 141 1.49 -4.74 -4.79
N ALA A 142 1.62 -5.19 -6.04
CA ALA A 142 2.13 -4.35 -7.12
C ALA A 142 1.24 -3.12 -7.39
N LEU A 143 -0.09 -3.31 -7.32
CA LEU A 143 -1.05 -2.21 -7.47
C LEU A 143 -0.98 -1.23 -6.29
N GLU A 144 -1.00 -1.74 -5.06
CA GLU A 144 -0.93 -0.94 -3.84
C GLU A 144 0.38 -0.14 -3.76
N ALA A 145 1.51 -0.77 -4.08
CA ALA A 145 2.83 -0.13 -4.10
C ALA A 145 2.95 0.97 -5.17
N ALA A 146 2.15 0.91 -6.23
CA ALA A 146 2.03 1.95 -7.23
C ALA A 146 1.00 3.04 -6.87
N GLY A 147 0.36 2.94 -5.70
CA GLY A 147 -0.59 3.93 -5.21
C GLY A 147 -2.02 3.75 -5.72
N HIS A 148 -2.35 2.61 -6.34
CA HIS A 148 -3.74 2.32 -6.68
C HIS A 148 -4.55 2.10 -5.40
N ARG A 149 -5.78 2.63 -5.34
CA ARG A 149 -6.65 2.45 -4.17
C ARG A 149 -7.40 1.11 -4.25
N PRO A 150 -7.33 0.25 -3.21
CA PRO A 150 -8.16 -0.95 -3.15
C PRO A 150 -9.64 -0.59 -2.92
N ALA A 151 -10.55 -1.41 -3.45
CA ALA A 151 -11.98 -1.26 -3.21
C ALA A 151 -12.33 -1.53 -1.74
N GLY A 152 -13.25 -0.76 -1.13
CA GLY A 152 -13.74 -1.03 0.23
C GLY A 152 -14.87 -2.07 0.28
N ALA A 153 -15.20 -2.58 1.47
CA ALA A 153 -16.27 -3.56 1.68
C ALA A 153 -17.65 -3.08 1.17
N ASP A 154 -18.00 -1.80 1.36
CA ASP A 154 -19.29 -1.22 0.95
C ASP A 154 -19.52 -1.18 -0.58
N THR A 155 -18.50 -1.52 -1.37
CA THR A 155 -18.59 -1.58 -2.84
C THR A 155 -19.04 -2.95 -3.35
N ASP A 156 -19.54 -3.83 -2.48
CA ASP A 156 -19.95 -5.21 -2.79
C ASP A 156 -21.18 -5.33 -3.70
N THR A 157 -21.72 -4.23 -4.22
CA THR A 157 -22.69 -4.31 -5.29
C THR A 157 -21.97 -4.39 -6.63
N ASP A 158 -22.28 -5.43 -7.40
CA ASP A 158 -22.05 -5.54 -8.86
C ASP A 158 -22.64 -4.34 -9.66
N ALA A 159 -23.22 -3.34 -9.00
CA ALA A 159 -23.57 -2.05 -9.57
C ALA A 159 -22.37 -1.11 -9.44
N ALA A 160 -21.95 -0.54 -10.56
CA ALA A 160 -20.94 0.52 -10.64
C ALA A 160 -21.37 1.75 -9.79
N GLY A 161 -21.14 1.69 -8.49
CA GLY A 161 -21.33 2.77 -7.53
C GLY A 161 -20.02 3.53 -7.36
N ALA A 162 -20.11 4.86 -7.43
CA ALA A 162 -19.05 5.83 -7.65
C ALA A 162 -17.99 5.99 -6.53
N GLY A 163 -17.70 4.95 -5.75
CA GLY A 163 -16.62 4.88 -4.77
C GLY A 163 -15.57 3.86 -5.21
N GLY A 164 -14.85 4.13 -6.31
CA GLY A 164 -14.06 3.13 -7.02
C GLY A 164 -12.69 2.80 -6.39
N GLY A 165 -12.33 1.52 -6.41
CA GLY A 165 -11.02 0.97 -6.10
C GLY A 165 -10.80 -0.34 -6.85
N TYR A 166 -9.56 -0.81 -6.94
CA TYR A 166 -9.28 -2.08 -7.61
C TYR A 166 -9.75 -3.25 -6.74
N ARG A 167 -10.15 -4.34 -7.40
CA ARG A 167 -10.42 -5.62 -6.76
C ARG A 167 -9.71 -6.73 -7.53
N VAL A 168 -8.84 -7.47 -6.85
CA VAL A 168 -8.11 -8.61 -7.41
C VAL A 168 -8.75 -9.91 -6.93
N ARG A 169 -9.06 -10.81 -7.86
CA ARG A 169 -9.65 -12.12 -7.56
C ARG A 169 -8.96 -13.22 -8.35
N ALA A 170 -8.94 -14.43 -7.78
CA ALA A 170 -8.55 -15.62 -8.51
C ALA A 170 -9.54 -15.87 -9.67
N THR A 171 -9.07 -16.53 -10.72
CA THR A 171 -9.91 -16.94 -11.84
C THR A 171 -9.88 -18.46 -12.01
N PRO A 172 -10.87 -19.05 -12.70
CA PRO A 172 -10.80 -20.45 -13.10
C PRO A 172 -9.64 -20.75 -14.06
N GLN A 173 -9.10 -19.73 -14.74
CA GLN A 173 -7.94 -19.90 -15.61
C GLN A 173 -6.68 -20.04 -14.73
N PRO A 174 -5.92 -21.14 -14.90
CA PRO A 174 -4.69 -21.32 -14.14
C PRO A 174 -3.70 -20.20 -14.44
N GLU A 175 -2.89 -19.84 -13.45
CA GLU A 175 -1.85 -18.81 -13.57
C GLU A 175 -2.36 -17.39 -13.86
N ALA A 176 -3.67 -17.13 -13.72
CA ALA A 176 -4.27 -15.83 -14.01
C ALA A 176 -5.16 -15.29 -12.87
N VAL A 177 -5.12 -13.97 -12.70
CA VAL A 177 -5.97 -13.20 -11.79
C VAL A 177 -6.83 -12.21 -12.55
N ALA A 178 -8.04 -11.97 -12.06
CA ALA A 178 -8.93 -10.94 -12.56
C ALA A 178 -8.77 -9.67 -11.72
N VAL A 179 -8.56 -8.54 -12.38
CA VAL A 179 -8.55 -7.22 -11.75
C VAL A 179 -9.72 -6.41 -12.27
N ARG A 180 -10.59 -5.99 -11.36
CA ARG A 180 -11.75 -5.13 -11.66
C ARG A 180 -11.50 -3.74 -11.09
N GLN A 181 -11.88 -2.72 -11.85
CA GLN A 181 -11.87 -1.33 -11.44
C GLN A 181 -12.97 -0.63 -12.25
N PRO A 182 -14.03 -0.08 -11.59
CA PRO A 182 -15.14 0.59 -12.25
C PRO A 182 -14.73 1.72 -13.20
N ASP A 183 -13.71 2.50 -12.84
CA ASP A 183 -13.22 3.59 -13.69
C ASP A 183 -12.29 3.08 -14.80
N ALA A 184 -12.59 3.44 -16.05
CA ALA A 184 -11.87 2.92 -17.21
C ALA A 184 -10.43 3.45 -17.32
N GLU A 185 -10.16 4.68 -16.85
CA GLU A 185 -8.81 5.24 -16.84
C GLU A 185 -7.96 4.58 -15.76
N ALA A 186 -8.51 4.41 -14.55
CA ALA A 186 -7.89 3.70 -13.46
C ALA A 186 -7.66 2.22 -13.81
N LEU A 187 -8.57 1.57 -14.55
CA LEU A 187 -8.37 0.20 -15.04
C LEU A 187 -7.18 0.13 -15.99
N ARG A 188 -7.04 1.08 -16.94
CA ARG A 188 -5.85 1.17 -17.82
C ARG A 188 -4.58 1.45 -17.04
N ALA A 189 -4.64 2.29 -16.00
CA ALA A 189 -3.51 2.55 -15.12
C ALA A 189 -3.08 1.29 -14.34
N CYS A 190 -4.05 0.49 -13.86
CA CYS A 190 -3.78 -0.82 -13.25
C CYS A 190 -3.06 -1.77 -14.23
N ALA A 191 -3.52 -1.82 -15.49
CA ALA A 191 -2.87 -2.63 -16.53
C ALA A 191 -1.41 -2.22 -16.73
N ALA A 192 -1.16 -0.92 -16.91
CA ALA A 192 0.20 -0.39 -17.11
C ALA A 192 1.13 -0.67 -15.91
N THR A 193 0.61 -0.60 -14.68
CA THR A 193 1.37 -0.97 -13.47
C THR A 193 1.72 -2.45 -13.45
N LEU A 194 0.77 -3.33 -13.73
CA LEU A 194 1.01 -4.77 -13.76
C LEU A 194 2.00 -5.16 -14.87
N GLU A 195 1.91 -4.54 -16.04
CA GLU A 195 2.87 -4.75 -17.12
C GLU A 195 4.29 -4.35 -16.73
N LYS A 196 4.46 -3.19 -16.09
CA LYS A 196 5.75 -2.75 -15.54
C LYS A 196 6.29 -3.69 -14.46
N ALA A 197 5.40 -4.32 -13.70
CA ALA A 197 5.74 -5.31 -12.68
C ALA A 197 6.04 -6.71 -13.25
N GLY A 198 5.97 -6.90 -14.57
CA GLY A 198 6.31 -8.14 -15.26
C GLY A 198 5.14 -9.06 -15.54
N TRP A 199 3.91 -8.55 -15.52
CA TRP A 199 2.71 -9.30 -15.87
C TRP A 199 2.36 -9.10 -17.35
N GLN A 200 1.67 -10.07 -17.93
CA GLN A 200 0.97 -9.96 -19.19
C GLN A 200 -0.51 -9.70 -18.87
N VAL A 201 -1.07 -8.65 -19.45
CA VAL A 201 -2.42 -8.19 -19.16
C VAL A 201 -3.25 -8.21 -20.45
N GLY A 202 -4.44 -8.78 -20.38
CA GLY A 202 -5.46 -8.71 -21.42
C GLY A 202 -6.73 -8.10 -20.86
N GLU A 203 -7.39 -7.23 -21.63
CA GLU A 203 -8.69 -6.69 -21.24
C GLU A 203 -9.82 -7.58 -21.76
N HIS A 204 -10.79 -7.86 -20.90
CA HIS A 204 -11.94 -8.69 -21.19
C HIS A 204 -13.23 -8.02 -20.73
N THR A 205 -14.32 -8.38 -21.40
CA THR A 205 -15.67 -7.98 -21.00
C THR A 205 -16.41 -9.20 -20.51
N ASP A 206 -16.93 -9.12 -19.30
CA ASP A 206 -17.78 -10.15 -18.72
C ASP A 206 -19.06 -10.27 -19.56
N PRO A 207 -19.37 -11.44 -20.14
CA PRO A 207 -20.52 -11.56 -21.04
C PRO A 207 -21.86 -11.36 -20.32
N ARG A 208 -21.93 -11.67 -19.01
CA ARG A 208 -23.16 -11.59 -18.21
C ARG A 208 -23.38 -10.18 -17.70
N THR A 209 -22.35 -9.55 -17.14
CA THR A 209 -22.47 -8.23 -16.50
C THR A 209 -22.09 -7.08 -17.43
N ARG A 210 -21.50 -7.38 -18.59
CA ARG A 210 -20.93 -6.39 -19.55
C ARG A 210 -19.85 -5.50 -18.95
N GLN A 211 -19.34 -5.85 -17.77
CA GLN A 211 -18.28 -5.10 -17.11
C GLN A 211 -16.91 -5.47 -17.67
N ARG A 212 -16.06 -4.46 -17.82
CA ARG A 212 -14.66 -4.64 -18.23
C ARG A 212 -13.83 -5.08 -17.02
N TYR A 213 -12.89 -5.98 -17.27
CA TYR A 213 -11.91 -6.41 -16.29
C TYR A 213 -10.60 -6.77 -16.99
N LEU A 214 -9.52 -6.78 -16.24
CA LEU A 214 -8.22 -7.24 -16.72
C LEU A 214 -8.03 -8.69 -16.30
N LEU A 215 -7.55 -9.52 -17.22
CA LEU A 215 -6.97 -10.81 -16.92
C LEU A 215 -5.45 -10.65 -16.94
N ALA A 216 -4.80 -10.88 -15.81
CA ALA A 216 -3.35 -10.72 -15.66
C ALA A 216 -2.69 -12.05 -15.30
N SER A 217 -1.60 -12.38 -15.99
CA SER A 217 -0.78 -13.57 -15.73
C SER A 217 0.71 -13.20 -15.66
N PRO A 218 1.54 -13.85 -14.84
CA PRO A 218 2.98 -13.61 -14.83
C PRO A 218 3.61 -13.92 -16.19
N ARG A 219 4.47 -13.04 -16.71
CA ARG A 219 5.20 -13.33 -17.95
C ARG A 219 6.03 -14.60 -17.78
N ARG A 220 6.08 -15.43 -18.83
CA ARG A 220 6.93 -16.62 -18.85
C ARG A 220 8.40 -16.22 -19.01
N ALA A 221 9.29 -17.09 -18.52
CA ALA A 221 10.73 -16.88 -18.59
C ALA A 221 11.23 -16.92 -20.05
#